data_AF-A0A522EWW3-F1
#
_entry.id   AF-A0A522EWW3-F1
#
_cell.length_a   1.000
_cell.length_b   1.000
_cell.length_c   1.000
_cell.angle_alpha   90.00
_cell.angle_beta   90.00
_cell.angle_gamma   90.00
#
_symmetry.space_group_name_H-M   'P 1'
#
loop_
_entity.id
_entity.type
_entity.pdbx_description
1 polymer ?
#
loop_
_entity_poly.entity_id
_entity_poly.type
_entity_poly.pdbx_seq_one_letter_code
_entity_poly.pdbx_strand_id
1 'polypeptide(L)'
;MIKCNKKFSFKWIMPFFMAVLLLFNPLILPISQAQGLSPYSTDELDELEKEFIQLINQSDSVERNPLASQYINHLGSKLAHYGQIRAPYFFIVKSREINAFAGPGGYIGINTQLILTTSNESEL
;
A
#
# COMPACT_ATOMS: atom_id res chain seq x y z
N MET A 1 52.91 49.47 -41.78
CA MET A 1 52.82 48.75 -40.49
C MET A 1 51.93 49.54 -39.53
N ILE A 2 50.60 49.37 -39.58
CA ILE A 2 49.65 49.86 -38.57
C ILE A 2 48.52 48.83 -38.48
N LYS A 3 48.39 48.19 -37.32
CA LYS A 3 47.35 47.20 -36.97
C LYS A 3 45.99 47.92 -36.87
N CYS A 4 44.99 47.50 -37.65
CA CYS A 4 43.60 47.86 -37.39
C CYS A 4 42.97 46.77 -36.52
N ASN A 5 42.80 47.06 -35.24
CA ASN A 5 42.31 46.15 -34.23
C ASN A 5 40.78 46.29 -34.14
N LYS A 6 40.01 45.33 -34.68
CA LYS A 6 38.56 45.30 -34.54
C LYS A 6 38.20 45.00 -33.09
N LYS A 7 37.89 46.03 -32.30
CA LYS A 7 37.20 45.85 -31.02
C LYS A 7 35.73 45.49 -31.30
N PHE A 8 35.48 44.19 -31.40
CA PHE A 8 34.13 43.65 -31.48
C PHE A 8 33.43 43.93 -30.13
N SER A 9 32.52 44.90 -30.12
CA SER A 9 31.81 45.33 -28.91
C SER A 9 30.82 44.25 -28.48
N PHE A 10 31.14 43.58 -27.36
CA PHE A 10 30.37 42.47 -26.78
C PHE A 10 29.05 42.89 -26.10
N LYS A 11 28.66 44.18 -26.17
CA LYS A 11 27.54 44.74 -25.39
C LYS A 11 26.14 44.40 -25.91
N TRP A 12 26.01 43.86 -27.13
CA TRP A 12 24.70 43.50 -27.73
C TRP A 12 24.45 42.00 -27.85
N ILE A 13 25.44 41.16 -27.54
CA ILE A 13 25.34 39.69 -27.69
C ILE A 13 24.70 39.07 -26.43
N MET A 14 24.88 39.71 -25.27
CA MET A 14 24.41 39.18 -23.98
C MET A 14 22.88 39.17 -23.78
N PRO A 15 22.08 40.18 -24.19
CA PRO A 15 20.63 40.11 -24.05
C PRO A 15 19.99 39.12 -25.03
N PHE A 16 20.62 38.90 -26.20
CA PHE A 16 20.13 37.93 -27.18
C PHE A 16 20.37 36.49 -26.71
N PHE A 17 21.54 36.22 -26.10
CA PHE A 17 21.86 34.91 -25.53
C PHE A 17 20.98 34.56 -24.32
N MET A 18 20.61 35.57 -23.52
CA MET A 18 19.75 35.38 -22.34
C MET A 18 18.27 35.19 -22.69
N ALA A 19 17.79 35.82 -23.77
CA ALA A 19 16.46 35.59 -24.32
C ALA A 19 16.31 34.21 -24.95
N VAL A 20 17.36 33.69 -25.62
CA VAL A 20 17.37 32.33 -26.16
C VAL A 20 17.39 31.29 -25.04
N LEU A 21 18.10 31.54 -23.93
CA LEU A 21 18.14 30.63 -22.77
C LEU A 21 16.77 30.48 -22.07
N LEU A 22 15.92 31.51 -22.09
CA LEU A 22 14.56 31.47 -21.52
C LEU A 22 13.55 30.74 -22.41
N LEU A 23 13.84 30.58 -23.71
CA LEU A 23 13.02 29.82 -24.66
C LEU A 23 13.34 28.32 -24.67
N PHE A 24 14.41 27.89 -23.99
CA PHE A 24 14.87 26.50 -23.87
C PHE A 24 14.46 25.83 -22.53
N ASN A 25 13.45 26.34 -21.83
CA ASN A 25 12.85 25.61 -20.70
C ASN A 25 11.65 24.79 -21.20
N PRO A 26 11.77 23.47 -21.39
CA PRO A 26 10.59 22.62 -21.46
C PRO A 26 10.09 22.39 -20.03
N LEU A 27 9.63 23.45 -19.35
CA LEU A 27 8.76 23.27 -18.19
C LEU A 27 7.32 23.10 -18.70
N ILE A 28 7.12 22.02 -19.43
CA ILE A 28 5.83 21.37 -19.57
C ILE A 28 6.09 19.97 -19.05
N LEU A 29 5.77 19.74 -17.78
CA LEU A 29 5.51 18.39 -17.31
C LEU A 29 4.26 17.93 -18.06
N PRO A 30 4.29 16.89 -18.92
CA PRO A 30 3.07 16.20 -19.22
C PRO A 30 2.70 15.45 -17.93
N ILE A 31 1.89 16.08 -17.07
CA ILE A 31 1.14 15.34 -16.06
C ILE A 31 0.07 14.57 -16.84
N SER A 32 0.48 13.54 -17.58
CA SER A 32 -0.41 12.67 -18.34
C SER A 32 -0.06 11.19 -18.17
N GLN A 33 0.84 10.88 -17.23
CA GLN A 33 0.84 9.54 -16.63
C GLN A 33 0.05 9.61 -15.34
N ALA A 34 -1.27 9.77 -15.48
CA ALA A 34 -2.14 9.04 -14.59
C ALA A 34 -1.85 7.56 -14.89
N GLN A 35 -0.84 6.99 -14.22
CA GLN A 35 -0.73 5.54 -14.19
C GLN A 35 -2.06 5.08 -13.63
N GLY A 36 -2.89 4.48 -14.48
CA GLY A 36 -4.05 3.77 -14.01
C GLY A 36 -3.51 2.80 -12.97
N LEU A 37 -3.88 3.01 -11.70
CA LEU A 37 -3.70 2.01 -10.67
C LEU A 37 -4.41 0.79 -11.21
N SER A 38 -3.67 -0.13 -11.84
CA SER A 38 -4.27 -1.35 -12.32
C SER A 38 -4.75 -2.06 -11.07
N PRO A 39 -6.06 -2.29 -10.91
CA PRO A 39 -6.49 -3.25 -9.90
C PRO A 39 -5.75 -4.55 -10.21
N TYR A 40 -5.20 -5.19 -9.17
CA TYR A 40 -4.55 -6.49 -9.30
C TYR A 40 -5.43 -7.43 -10.13
N SER A 41 -4.81 -8.22 -11.02
CA SER A 41 -5.53 -9.29 -11.72
C SER A 41 -5.97 -10.37 -10.73
N THR A 42 -6.93 -11.21 -11.11
CA THR A 42 -7.39 -12.32 -10.26
C THR A 42 -6.27 -13.27 -9.91
N ASP A 43 -5.39 -13.58 -10.87
CA ASP A 43 -4.29 -14.53 -10.69
C ASP A 43 -3.22 -13.98 -9.73
N GLU A 44 -2.93 -12.67 -9.80
CA GLU A 44 -2.02 -12.01 -8.87
C GLU A 44 -2.58 -11.98 -7.44
N LEU A 45 -3.89 -11.76 -7.26
CA LEU A 45 -4.52 -11.82 -5.94
C LEU A 45 -4.45 -13.23 -5.34
N ASP A 46 -4.66 -14.26 -6.15
CA ASP A 46 -4.55 -15.66 -5.73
C ASP A 46 -3.11 -16.03 -5.33
N GLU A 47 -2.11 -15.47 -6.01
CA GLU A 47 -0.70 -15.67 -5.66
C GLU A 47 -0.36 -14.96 -4.34
N LEU A 48 -0.79 -13.72 -4.16
CA LEU A 48 -0.65 -12.98 -2.90
C LEU A 48 -1.34 -13.68 -1.73
N GLU A 49 -2.52 -14.26 -1.96
CA GLU A 49 -3.21 -15.07 -0.95
C GLU A 49 -2.36 -16.28 -0.52
N LYS A 50 -1.81 -17.03 -1.47
CA LYS A 50 -0.96 -18.21 -1.17
C LYS A 50 0.29 -17.82 -0.38
N GLU A 51 0.98 -16.77 -0.78
CA GLU A 51 2.15 -16.27 -0.07
C GLU A 51 1.78 -15.83 1.35
N PHE A 52 0.68 -15.10 1.50
CA PHE A 52 0.20 -14.64 2.80
C PHE A 52 -0.12 -15.80 3.74
N ILE A 53 -0.78 -16.85 3.25
CA ILE A 53 -1.07 -18.07 4.02
C ILE A 53 0.23 -18.75 4.46
N GLN A 54 1.23 -18.84 3.58
CA GLN A 54 2.52 -19.42 3.93
C GLN A 54 3.21 -18.64 5.05
N LEU A 55 3.19 -17.30 4.98
CA LEU A 55 3.74 -16.42 6.02
C LEU A 55 3.01 -16.60 7.36
N ILE A 56 1.68 -16.69 7.35
CA ILE A 56 0.89 -16.99 8.54
C ILE A 56 1.34 -18.33 9.13
N ASN A 57 1.39 -19.39 8.31
CA ASN A 57 1.73 -20.75 8.75
C ASN A 57 3.14 -20.89 9.34
N GLN A 58 4.09 -20.10 8.86
CA GLN A 58 5.47 -20.10 9.35
C GLN A 58 5.69 -19.16 10.56
N SER A 59 4.73 -18.30 10.87
CA SER A 59 4.89 -17.28 11.92
C SER A 59 4.62 -17.84 13.32
N ASP A 60 5.62 -17.72 14.20
CA ASP A 60 5.51 -18.03 15.64
C ASP A 60 4.59 -17.05 16.40
N SER A 61 4.33 -15.89 15.79
CA SER A 61 3.45 -14.86 16.37
C SER A 61 1.97 -15.24 16.24
N VAL A 62 1.62 -16.28 15.49
CA VAL A 62 0.24 -16.75 15.39
C VAL A 62 -0.08 -17.64 16.59
N GLU A 63 -1.19 -17.36 17.27
CA GLU A 63 -1.75 -18.23 18.29
C GLU A 63 -2.46 -19.43 17.65
N ARG A 64 -2.15 -20.63 18.10
CA ARG A 64 -2.57 -21.90 17.49
C ARG A 64 -3.50 -22.73 18.38
N ASN A 65 -3.95 -22.17 19.50
CA ASN A 65 -4.94 -22.80 20.35
C ASN A 65 -6.20 -23.14 19.53
N PRO A 66 -6.58 -24.43 19.42
CA PRO A 66 -7.68 -24.86 18.55
C PRO A 66 -9.03 -24.32 19.01
N LEU A 67 -9.25 -24.15 20.32
CA LEU A 67 -10.51 -23.62 20.85
C LEU A 67 -10.67 -22.13 20.53
N ALA A 68 -9.61 -21.35 20.71
CA ALA A 68 -9.63 -19.92 20.37
C ALA A 68 -9.86 -19.70 18.87
N SER A 69 -9.15 -20.44 18.02
CA SER A 69 -9.32 -20.41 16.56
C SER A 69 -10.72 -20.84 16.14
N GLN A 70 -11.27 -21.90 16.73
CA GLN A 70 -12.63 -22.35 16.42
C GLN A 70 -13.67 -21.31 16.82
N TYR A 71 -13.55 -20.73 18.02
CA TYR A 71 -14.48 -19.72 18.51
C TYR A 71 -14.53 -18.51 17.59
N ILE A 72 -13.38 -17.92 17.26
CA ILE A 72 -13.33 -16.69 16.45
C ILE A 72 -13.80 -16.93 15.02
N ASN A 73 -13.49 -18.08 14.42
CA ASN A 73 -14.00 -18.45 13.10
C ASN A 73 -15.50 -18.77 13.12
N HIS A 74 -16.02 -19.36 14.20
CA HIS A 74 -17.46 -19.58 14.34
C HIS A 74 -18.21 -18.25 14.44
N LEU A 75 -17.72 -17.30 15.23
CA LEU A 75 -18.26 -15.94 15.30
C LEU A 75 -18.24 -15.27 13.93
N GLY A 76 -17.09 -15.32 13.25
CA GLY A 76 -16.93 -14.81 11.89
C GLY A 76 -17.91 -15.41 10.88
N SER A 77 -18.10 -16.72 10.92
CA SER A 77 -19.06 -17.44 10.06
C SER A 77 -20.51 -17.02 10.35
N LYS A 78 -20.87 -16.86 11.62
CA LYS A 78 -22.20 -16.34 12.02
C LYS A 78 -22.42 -14.93 11.47
N LEU A 79 -21.45 -14.04 11.59
CA LEU A 79 -21.53 -12.67 11.04
C LEU A 79 -21.65 -12.68 9.50
N ALA A 80 -20.84 -13.49 8.82
CA ALA A 80 -20.87 -13.62 7.37
C ALA A 80 -22.22 -14.16 6.86
N HIS A 81 -22.82 -15.11 7.60
CA HIS A 81 -24.15 -15.64 7.28
C HIS A 81 -25.22 -14.53 7.27
N TYR A 82 -25.26 -13.70 8.32
CA TYR A 82 -26.19 -12.57 8.37
C TYR A 82 -25.85 -11.48 7.36
N GLY A 83 -24.57 -11.28 7.06
CA GLY A 83 -24.09 -10.35 6.04
C GLY A 83 -24.28 -10.83 4.59
N GLN A 84 -24.67 -12.10 4.37
CA GLN A 84 -24.77 -12.74 3.05
C GLN A 84 -23.46 -12.66 2.24
N ILE A 85 -22.32 -12.72 2.92
CA ILE A 85 -20.99 -12.70 2.31
C ILE A 85 -20.29 -14.05 2.47
N ARG A 86 -19.22 -14.27 1.69
CA ARG A 86 -18.31 -15.41 1.92
C ARG A 86 -17.71 -15.31 3.31
N ALA A 87 -17.71 -16.41 4.05
CA ALA A 87 -17.12 -16.46 5.38
C ALA A 87 -15.59 -16.20 5.29
N PRO A 88 -15.07 -15.18 6.00
CA PRO A 88 -13.64 -14.97 6.12
C PRO A 88 -13.00 -16.00 7.04
N TYR A 89 -11.68 -16.15 6.95
CA TYR A 89 -10.89 -16.96 7.86
C TYR A 89 -10.19 -16.06 8.88
N PHE A 90 -10.47 -16.26 10.17
CA PHE A 90 -9.84 -15.51 11.24
C PHE A 90 -8.64 -16.26 11.82
N PHE A 91 -7.56 -15.53 12.08
CA PHE A 91 -6.40 -16.02 12.83
C PHE A 91 -5.99 -15.02 13.91
N ILE A 92 -5.41 -15.53 14.98
CA ILE A 92 -5.07 -14.72 16.15
C ILE A 92 -3.58 -14.42 16.15
N VAL A 93 -3.21 -13.15 16.31
CA VAL A 93 -1.82 -12.69 16.36
C VAL A 93 -1.48 -12.28 17.79
N LYS A 94 -0.40 -12.84 18.34
CA LYS A 94 0.15 -12.50 19.65
C LYS A 94 0.73 -11.08 19.58
N SER A 95 -0.05 -10.11 20.04
CA SER A 95 0.34 -8.69 20.04
C SER A 95 -0.34 -7.96 21.20
N ARG A 96 0.37 -6.96 21.73
CA ARG A 96 -0.11 -6.05 22.79
C ARG A 96 -0.83 -4.83 22.22
N GLU A 97 -0.98 -4.74 20.91
CA GLU A 97 -1.72 -3.66 20.25
C GLU A 97 -3.19 -4.05 20.06
N ILE A 98 -4.09 -3.12 20.34
CA ILE A 98 -5.52 -3.25 20.05
C ILE A 98 -5.71 -2.99 18.55
N ASN A 99 -5.70 -4.05 17.74
CA ASN A 99 -5.81 -3.94 16.29
C ASN A 99 -6.41 -5.23 15.68
N ALA A 100 -7.00 -5.06 14.49
CA ALA A 100 -7.37 -6.14 13.58
C ALA A 100 -7.14 -5.67 12.13
N PHE A 101 -6.76 -6.59 11.26
CA PHE A 101 -6.43 -6.26 9.86
C PHE A 101 -6.92 -7.37 8.92
N ALA A 102 -7.26 -7.00 7.69
CA ALA A 102 -7.67 -7.94 6.65
C ALA A 102 -6.56 -8.05 5.58
N GLY A 103 -6.20 -9.28 5.25
CA GLY A 103 -5.30 -9.65 4.17
C GLY A 103 -6.05 -10.18 2.94
N PRO A 104 -5.30 -10.57 1.90
CA PRO A 104 -5.86 -11.16 0.68
C PRO A 104 -6.66 -12.44 0.98
N GLY A 105 -7.61 -12.79 0.11
CA GLY A 105 -8.42 -14.01 0.24
C GLY A 105 -9.48 -14.01 1.34
N GLY A 106 -9.62 -12.91 2.10
CA GLY A 106 -10.53 -12.87 3.25
C GLY A 106 -9.91 -13.45 4.52
N TYR A 107 -8.58 -13.42 4.64
CA TYR A 107 -7.87 -13.76 5.87
C TYR A 107 -7.82 -12.54 6.79
N ILE A 108 -8.37 -12.64 8.00
CA ILE A 108 -8.46 -11.53 8.95
C ILE A 108 -7.63 -11.87 10.20
N GLY A 109 -6.62 -11.05 10.47
CA GLY A 109 -5.78 -11.13 11.66
C GLY A 109 -6.38 -10.31 12.80
N ILE A 110 -6.58 -10.94 13.95
CA ILE A 110 -7.03 -10.26 15.17
C ILE A 110 -5.94 -10.35 16.23
N ASN A 111 -5.54 -9.21 16.80
CA ASN A 111 -4.55 -9.21 17.86
C ASN A 111 -5.13 -9.71 19.19
N THR A 112 -4.31 -10.42 19.97
CA THR A 112 -4.69 -10.90 21.31
C THR A 112 -5.16 -9.78 22.22
N GLN A 113 -4.56 -8.59 22.16
CA GLN A 113 -4.98 -7.48 23.00
C GLN A 113 -6.37 -6.96 22.64
N LEU A 114 -6.80 -7.02 21.38
CA LEU A 114 -8.17 -6.66 20.98
C LEU A 114 -9.17 -7.55 21.73
N ILE A 115 -8.99 -8.87 21.62
CA ILE A 115 -9.85 -9.89 22.26
C ILE A 115 -9.88 -9.73 23.79
N LEU A 116 -8.73 -9.45 24.40
CA LEU A 116 -8.60 -9.31 25.86
C LEU A 116 -9.16 -7.99 26.39
N THR A 117 -9.31 -6.97 25.55
CA THR A 117 -9.80 -5.64 25.96
C THR A 117 -11.31 -5.51 25.77
N THR A 118 -11.90 -6.24 24.83
CA THR A 118 -13.35 -6.24 24.61
C THR A 118 -14.09 -6.82 25.82
N SER A 119 -15.13 -6.14 26.28
CA SER A 119 -15.88 -6.54 27.48
C SER A 119 -16.89 -7.66 27.19
N ASN A 120 -17.31 -7.81 25.94
CA ASN A 120 -18.31 -8.78 25.49
C ASN A 120 -18.13 -9.14 24.00
N GLU A 121 -18.81 -10.20 23.55
CA GLU A 121 -18.79 -10.66 22.14
C GLU A 121 -19.34 -9.62 21.15
N SER A 122 -20.21 -8.70 21.57
CA SER A 122 -20.75 -7.69 20.65
C SER A 122 -19.79 -6.54 20.37
N GLU A 123 -18.84 -6.29 21.28
CA GLU A 123 -17.73 -5.35 21.06
C GLU A 123 -16.60 -5.97 20.23
N LEU A 124 -16.46 -7.30 20.28
CA LEU A 124 -15.48 -8.08 19.53
C LEU A 124 -15.92 -8.34 18.09
#